data_AF-A0A1B1BPI6-F1
#
_entry.id   AF-A0A1B1BPI6-F1
#
_cell.length_a   1.000
_cell.length_b   1.000
_cell.length_c   1.000
_cell.angle_alpha   90.00
_cell.angle_beta   90.00
_cell.angle_gamma   90.00
#
_symmetry.space_group_name_H-M   'P 1'
#
loop_
_entity.id
_entity.type
_entity.pdbx_description
1 polymer ?
#
loop_
_entity_poly.entity_id
_entity_poly.type
_entity_poly.pdbx_seq_one_letter_code
_entity_poly.pdbx_strand_id
1 'polypeptide(L)'
;MASGVAARLYETNSGLSPTILGEFDPEQPRESIPMGYTNLHLLEKRAVISEGQLVRLWPSRYEPSAGTDLSAYYAVTEGNTSGNLRVGVDNSIGHAVHQAQILSDRMNGAPVIVVRLLSSTFWH
;
A
#
# COMPACT_ATOMS: atom_id res chain seq x y z
N MET A 1 17.59 16.16 -12.26
CA MET A 1 16.62 15.04 -12.11
C MET A 1 15.72 15.36 -10.92
N ALA A 2 14.43 15.57 -11.13
CA ALA A 2 13.52 15.81 -10.01
C ALA A 2 13.49 14.55 -9.12
N SER A 3 13.88 14.68 -7.85
CA SER A 3 13.72 13.64 -6.86
C SER A 3 12.23 13.43 -6.60
N GLY A 4 11.57 12.63 -7.44
CA GLY A 4 10.17 12.28 -7.30
C GLY A 4 9.84 11.82 -5.88
N VAL A 5 8.80 12.39 -5.28
CA VAL A 5 8.38 12.08 -3.91
C VAL A 5 7.92 10.63 -3.84
N ALA A 6 8.46 9.84 -2.92
CA ALA A 6 7.93 8.52 -2.63
C ALA A 6 6.62 8.62 -1.86
N ALA A 7 5.66 7.74 -2.18
CA ALA A 7 4.37 7.69 -1.50
C ALA A 7 4.34 6.47 -0.59
N ARG A 8 4.25 6.70 0.72
CA ARG A 8 4.16 5.63 1.72
C ARG A 8 2.88 5.73 2.52
N LEU A 9 2.50 4.67 3.20
CA LEU A 9 1.39 4.65 4.15
C LEU A 9 1.58 3.49 5.12
N TYR A 10 0.94 3.59 6.28
CA TYR A 10 0.89 2.51 7.27
C TYR A 10 -0.44 1.77 7.20
N GLU A 11 -0.39 0.47 7.44
CA GLU A 11 -1.55 -0.35 7.72
C GLU A 11 -1.46 -0.88 9.15
N THR A 12 -2.59 -0.86 9.84
CA THR A 12 -2.81 -1.51 11.14
C THR A 12 -4.04 -2.41 11.05
N ASN A 13 -4.35 -3.14 12.13
CA ASN A 13 -5.60 -3.89 12.22
C ASN A 13 -6.86 -3.01 12.10
N SER A 14 -6.74 -1.69 12.26
CA SER A 14 -7.85 -0.73 12.17
C SER A 14 -7.95 -0.04 10.81
N GLY A 15 -7.02 -0.29 9.89
CA GLY A 15 -7.06 0.27 8.52
C GLY A 15 -5.76 0.93 8.08
N LEU A 16 -5.87 1.76 7.04
CA LEU A 16 -4.75 2.45 6.40
C LEU A 16 -4.67 3.91 6.82
N SER A 17 -3.46 4.42 7.00
CA SER A 17 -3.20 5.84 7.18
C SER A 17 -3.37 6.62 5.86
N PRO A 18 -3.52 7.95 5.94
CA PRO A 18 -3.27 8.82 4.79
C PRO A 18 -1.88 8.57 4.18
N THR A 19 -1.74 8.93 2.89
CA THR A 19 -0.45 8.84 2.19
C THR A 19 0.53 9.87 2.73
N ILE A 20 1.70 9.40 3.15
CA ILE A 20 2.85 10.22 3.55
C ILE A 20 3.61 10.59 2.27
N LEU A 21 3.66 11.89 1.98
CA LEU A 21 4.38 12.47 0.86
C LEU A 21 5.51 13.34 1.42
N GLY A 22 6.76 12.91 1.25
CA GLY A 22 7.94 13.71 1.64
C GLY A 22 8.90 12.97 2.56
N GLU A 23 9.45 13.70 3.54
CA GLU A 23 10.31 13.14 4.56
C GLU A 23 9.58 12.04 5.33
N PHE A 24 10.31 10.97 5.62
CA PHE A 24 9.79 9.79 6.27
C PHE A 24 10.70 9.46 7.43
N ASP A 25 10.12 9.49 8.62
CA ASP A 25 10.75 9.02 9.83
C ASP A 25 10.12 7.67 10.21
N PRO A 26 10.89 6.55 10.15
CA PRO A 26 10.39 5.24 10.54
C PRO A 26 10.00 5.16 12.03
N GLU A 27 10.43 6.10 12.85
CA GLU A 27 10.14 6.16 14.29
C GLU A 27 8.82 6.90 14.60
N GLN A 28 8.34 7.77 13.70
CA GLN A 28 7.10 8.54 13.86
C GLN A 28 5.86 7.70 14.28
N PRO A 29 5.66 6.45 13.80
CA PRO A 29 4.58 5.61 14.29
C PRO A 29 4.54 5.43 15.80
N ARG A 30 5.69 5.43 16.50
CA ARG A 30 5.75 5.24 17.97
C ARG A 30 5.01 6.32 18.73
N GLU A 31 4.90 7.52 18.15
CA GLU A 31 4.24 8.66 18.78
C GLU A 31 2.73 8.71 18.48
N SER A 32 2.28 8.07 17.40
CA SER A 32 0.94 8.27 16.83
C SER A 32 0.07 7.02 16.74
N ILE A 33 0.69 5.84 16.74
CA ILE A 33 0.00 4.55 16.66
C ILE A 33 0.18 3.83 18.00
N PRO A 34 -0.90 3.66 18.79
CA PRO A 34 -0.79 3.01 20.10
C PRO A 34 -0.25 1.60 19.95
N MET A 35 0.72 1.26 20.80
CA MET A 35 1.23 -0.10 20.93
C MET A 35 0.14 -1.02 21.48
N GLY A 36 0.06 -2.25 20.95
CA GLY A 36 -0.90 -3.25 21.44
C GLY A 36 -1.31 -4.24 20.35
N TYR A 37 -0.89 -5.50 20.48
CA TYR A 37 -1.26 -6.69 19.68
C TYR A 37 -1.71 -6.41 18.22
N THR A 38 -1.03 -5.50 17.54
CA THR A 38 -1.34 -5.13 16.15
C THR A 38 -0.13 -5.42 15.30
N ASN A 39 -0.37 -5.75 14.04
CA ASN A 39 0.70 -5.72 13.05
C ASN A 39 0.75 -4.31 12.46
N LEU A 40 1.95 -3.74 12.39
CA LEU A 40 2.20 -2.51 11.68
C LEU A 40 2.88 -2.86 10.35
N HIS A 41 2.21 -2.58 9.24
CA HIS A 41 2.79 -2.74 7.92
C HIS A 41 3.17 -1.38 7.35
N LEU A 42 4.40 -1.26 6.88
CA LEU A 42 4.81 -0.13 6.04
C LEU A 42 4.60 -0.52 4.58
N LEU A 43 3.83 0.30 3.87
CA LEU A 43 3.47 0.07 2.48
C LEU A 43 4.02 1.19 1.60
N GLU A 44 4.56 0.84 0.43
CA GLU A 44 4.83 1.78 -0.65
C GLU A 44 3.59 1.85 -1.54
N LYS A 45 3.02 3.03 -1.76
CA LYS A 45 1.95 3.25 -2.72
C LYS A 45 2.54 3.34 -4.13
N ARG A 46 2.05 2.49 -5.01
CA ARG A 46 2.65 2.24 -6.34
C ARG A 46 1.74 2.71 -7.45
N ALA A 47 0.44 2.46 -7.35
CA ALA A 47 -0.54 2.95 -8.31
C ALA A 47 -1.87 3.33 -7.68
N VAL A 48 -2.63 4.17 -8.37
CA VAL A 48 -4.05 4.46 -8.11
C VAL A 48 -4.81 4.16 -9.38
N ILE A 49 -5.88 3.37 -9.24
CA ILE A 49 -6.82 3.00 -10.28
C ILE A 49 -8.18 3.53 -9.85
N SER A 50 -8.95 4.04 -10.81
CA SER A 50 -10.36 4.42 -10.65
C SER A 50 -11.07 4.20 -11.97
N GLU A 51 -12.32 3.74 -11.94
CA GLU A 51 -13.11 3.50 -13.16
C GLU A 51 -12.39 2.56 -14.15
N GLY A 52 -11.66 1.56 -13.63
CA GLY A 52 -10.84 0.66 -14.46
C GLY A 52 -9.59 1.27 -15.07
N GLN A 53 -9.37 2.57 -14.89
CA GLN A 53 -8.27 3.30 -15.50
C GLN A 53 -7.15 3.56 -14.51
N LEU A 54 -5.91 3.46 -14.99
CA LEU A 54 -4.74 3.89 -14.23
C LEU A 54 -4.76 5.42 -14.12
N VAL A 55 -4.98 5.93 -12.92
CA VAL A 55 -4.95 7.37 -12.62
C VAL A 55 -3.52 7.85 -12.38
N ARG A 56 -2.72 7.06 -11.67
CA ARG A 56 -1.34 7.42 -11.32
C ARG A 56 -0.47 6.21 -11.05
N LEU A 57 0.79 6.29 -11.47
CA LEU A 57 1.85 5.33 -11.15
C LEU A 57 3.06 6.09 -10.56
N TRP A 58 3.60 5.59 -9.45
CA TRP A 58 4.83 6.10 -8.84
C TRP A 58 6.03 5.25 -9.27
N PRO A 59 7.26 5.82 -9.37
CA PRO A 59 8.48 5.04 -9.61
C PRO A 59 8.88 4.26 -8.35
N SER A 60 9.44 3.05 -8.50
CA SER A 60 9.89 2.24 -7.35
C SER A 60 11.11 2.91 -6.73
N ARG A 61 11.10 3.15 -5.42
CA ARG A 61 12.23 3.82 -4.75
C ARG A 61 12.89 3.03 -3.65
N TYR A 62 12.21 2.02 -3.12
CA TYR A 62 12.74 1.24 -2.00
C TYR A 62 12.91 -0.21 -2.40
N GLU A 63 14.08 -0.73 -2.05
CA GLU A 63 14.32 -2.15 -2.03
C GLU A 63 13.65 -2.75 -0.78
N PRO A 64 13.02 -3.92 -0.91
CA PRO A 64 12.49 -4.64 0.25
C PRO A 64 13.66 -4.99 1.18
N SER A 65 13.44 -5.01 2.49
CA SER A 65 14.46 -5.49 3.42
C SER A 65 14.82 -6.94 3.10
N ALA A 66 16.12 -7.25 3.02
CA ALA A 66 16.60 -8.60 2.75
C ALA A 66 16.10 -9.57 3.84
N GLY A 67 15.47 -10.67 3.43
CA GLY A 67 14.95 -11.71 4.33
C GLY A 67 13.43 -11.82 4.39
N THR A 68 12.69 -10.89 3.79
CA THR A 68 11.24 -11.02 3.63
C THR A 68 10.91 -11.45 2.21
N ASP A 69 10.34 -12.64 2.05
CA ASP A 69 9.69 -13.14 0.82
C ASP A 69 8.39 -12.34 0.47
N LEU A 70 8.29 -11.13 1.02
CA LEU A 70 7.12 -10.25 1.06
C LEU A 70 7.14 -9.21 -0.06
N SER A 71 7.87 -9.44 -1.15
CA SER A 71 7.82 -8.59 -2.36
C SER A 71 6.48 -8.70 -3.11
N ALA A 72 5.40 -8.94 -2.38
CA ALA A 72 4.06 -9.01 -2.89
C ALA A 72 3.49 -7.60 -3.06
N TYR A 73 2.97 -7.35 -4.25
CA TYR A 73 2.05 -6.25 -4.43
C TYR A 73 0.68 -6.67 -3.91
N TYR A 74 -0.08 -5.69 -3.42
CA TYR A 74 -1.46 -5.87 -3.01
C TYR A 74 -2.33 -4.82 -3.70
N ALA A 75 -3.52 -5.24 -4.13
CA ALA A 75 -4.61 -4.35 -4.46
C ALA A 75 -5.42 -4.08 -3.19
N VAL A 76 -5.61 -2.81 -2.85
CA VAL A 76 -6.42 -2.38 -1.71
C VAL A 76 -7.56 -1.49 -2.19
N THR A 77 -8.75 -1.78 -1.70
CA THR A 77 -9.98 -1.03 -1.99
C THR A 77 -10.80 -0.87 -0.72
N GLU A 78 -11.86 -0.06 -0.77
CA GLU A 78 -12.79 0.05 0.36
C GLU A 78 -13.35 -1.33 0.69
N GLY A 79 -13.32 -1.67 1.99
CA GLY A 79 -13.91 -2.88 2.51
C GLY A 79 -15.24 -2.57 3.21
N ASN A 80 -15.31 -2.90 4.49
CA ASN A 80 -16.50 -2.69 5.30
C ASN A 80 -16.13 -1.89 6.58
N THR A 81 -17.04 -1.83 7.55
CA THR A 81 -16.82 -1.17 8.83
C THR A 81 -15.64 -1.73 9.64
N SER A 82 -15.11 -2.91 9.27
CA SER A 82 -13.97 -3.55 9.90
C SER A 82 -12.63 -3.26 9.19
N GLY A 83 -12.63 -2.52 8.09
CA GLY A 83 -11.41 -2.08 7.41
C GLY A 83 -11.44 -2.25 5.89
N ASN A 84 -10.25 -2.21 5.30
CA ASN A 84 -10.08 -2.27 3.85
C ASN A 84 -10.01 -3.71 3.35
N LEU A 85 -10.44 -3.95 2.11
CA LEU A 85 -10.20 -5.22 1.44
C LEU A 85 -8.81 -5.19 0.81
N ARG A 86 -7.96 -6.15 1.18
CA ARG A 86 -6.61 -6.31 0.63
C ARG A 86 -6.49 -7.67 -0.06
N VAL A 87 -6.10 -7.66 -1.33
CA VAL A 87 -5.92 -8.86 -2.16
C VAL A 87 -4.48 -8.91 -2.65
N GLY A 88 -3.82 -10.06 -2.47
CA GLY A 88 -2.50 -10.29 -3.07
C GLY A 88 -2.61 -10.32 -4.59
N VAL A 89 -1.72 -9.61 -5.27
CA VAL A 89 -1.64 -9.56 -6.74
C VAL A 89 -0.26 -10.00 -7.19
N ASP A 90 -0.05 -10.05 -8.51
CA ASP A 90 1.22 -10.45 -9.11
C ASP A 90 2.42 -9.64 -8.58
N ASN A 91 3.59 -10.27 -8.52
CA ASN A 91 4.81 -9.64 -7.99
C ASN A 91 5.47 -8.67 -8.98
N SER A 92 4.96 -8.53 -10.20
CA SER A 92 5.36 -7.50 -11.15
C SER A 92 4.38 -6.34 -11.15
N ILE A 93 4.90 -5.10 -11.17
CA ILE A 93 4.05 -3.91 -11.12
C ILE A 93 3.08 -3.82 -12.32
N GLY A 94 3.51 -4.27 -13.51
CA GLY A 94 2.66 -4.23 -14.71
C GLY A 94 1.42 -5.12 -14.57
N HIS A 95 1.60 -6.39 -14.17
CA HIS A 95 0.50 -7.30 -13.94
C HIS A 95 -0.33 -6.90 -12.72
N ALA A 96 0.30 -6.42 -11.64
CA ALA A 96 -0.42 -5.92 -10.46
C ALA A 96 -1.37 -4.76 -10.81
N VAL A 97 -0.92 -3.81 -11.63
CA VAL A 97 -1.76 -2.71 -12.12
C VAL A 97 -2.89 -3.25 -12.98
N HIS A 98 -2.61 -4.15 -13.92
CA HIS A 98 -3.63 -4.73 -14.78
C HIS A 98 -4.71 -5.48 -13.98
N GLN A 99 -4.31 -6.26 -12.98
CA GLN A 99 -5.24 -6.95 -12.08
C GLN A 99 -6.07 -5.96 -11.26
N ALA A 100 -5.48 -4.86 -10.80
CA ALA A 100 -6.20 -3.80 -10.09
C ALA A 100 -7.20 -3.04 -10.98
N GLN A 101 -6.90 -2.84 -12.27
CA GLN A 101 -7.84 -2.30 -13.26
C GLN A 101 -9.06 -3.20 -13.42
N ILE A 102 -8.85 -4.50 -13.63
CA ILE A 102 -9.93 -5.49 -13.71
C ILE A 102 -10.77 -5.50 -12.43
N LEU A 103 -10.13 -5.40 -11.27
CA LEU A 103 -10.83 -5.35 -9.99
C LEU A 103 -11.71 -4.11 -9.87
N SER A 104 -11.17 -2.93 -10.20
CA SER A 104 -11.92 -1.67 -10.22
C SER A 104 -13.13 -1.74 -11.14
N ASP A 105 -12.95 -2.24 -12.37
CA ASP A 105 -14.06 -2.42 -13.34
C ASP A 105 -15.16 -3.32 -12.80
N ARG A 106 -14.79 -4.46 -12.21
CA ARG A 106 -15.75 -5.42 -11.62
C ARG A 106 -16.48 -4.85 -10.40
N MET A 107 -15.87 -3.90 -9.72
CA MET A 107 -16.44 -3.18 -8.58
C MET A 107 -17.16 -1.89 -9.01
N ASN A 108 -17.67 -1.84 -10.25
CA ASN A 108 -18.39 -0.70 -10.78
C ASN A 108 -17.57 0.61 -10.74
N GLY A 109 -16.28 0.51 -11.05
CA GLY A 109 -15.35 1.62 -11.09
C GLY A 109 -14.79 2.06 -9.74
N ALA A 110 -15.02 1.30 -8.66
CA ALA A 110 -14.51 1.64 -7.34
C ALA A 110 -12.99 1.88 -7.35
N PRO A 111 -12.48 2.86 -6.57
CA PRO A 111 -11.06 3.10 -6.47
C PRO A 111 -10.29 1.91 -5.90
N VAL A 112 -9.13 1.63 -6.50
CA VAL A 112 -8.19 0.61 -6.04
C VAL A 112 -6.79 1.21 -6.01
N ILE A 113 -6.07 1.01 -4.91
CA ILE A 113 -4.65 1.36 -4.83
C ILE A 113 -3.81 0.09 -4.92
N VAL A 114 -2.73 0.16 -5.70
CA VAL A 114 -1.69 -0.87 -5.68
C VAL A 114 -0.63 -0.42 -4.69
N VAL A 115 -0.32 -1.29 -3.73
CA VAL A 115 0.72 -1.07 -2.73
C VAL A 115 1.74 -2.21 -2.78
N ARG A 116 2.95 -1.96 -2.33
CA ARG A 116 3.98 -2.97 -2.08
C ARG A 116 4.29 -3.00 -0.60
N LEU A 117 4.39 -4.19 -0.02
CA LEU A 117 4.82 -4.32 1.37
C LEU A 117 6.33 -4.08 1.48
N LEU A 118 6.71 -3.11 2.32
CA LEU A 118 8.12 -2.79 2.59
C LEU A 118 8.61 -3.45 3.88
N SER A 119 7.80 -3.41 4.94
CA SER A 119 8.09 -4.08 6.20
C SER A 119 6.81 -4.47 6.93
N SER A 120 6.89 -5.49 7.77
CA SER A 120 5.85 -5.90 8.71
C SER A 120 6.49 -6.11 10.07
N THR A 121 5.90 -5.53 11.10
CA THR A 121 6.43 -5.62 12.47
C THR A 121 5.29 -5.82 13.46
N PHE A 122 5.49 -6.74 14.38
CA PHE A 122 4.59 -6.92 15.51
C PHE A 122 4.73 -5.71 16.46
N TRP A 123 3.67 -4.93 16.60
CA TRP A 123 3.65 -3.66 17.29
C TRP A 123 3.15 -3.84 18.72
N HIS A 124 4.09 -3.90 19.66
CA HIS A 124 3.90 -4.19 21.08
C HIS A 124 4.60 -3.17 21.95
#